data_AF-A0A497M8B2-F1
#
_entry.id   AF-A0A497M8B2-F1
#
_cell.length_a   1.000
_cell.length_b   1.000
_cell.length_c   1.000
_cell.angle_alpha   90.00
_cell.angle_beta   90.00
_cell.angle_gamma   90.00
#
_symmetry.space_group_name_H-M   'P 1'
#
loop_
_entity.id
_entity.type
_entity.pdbx_description
1 polymer ?
#
loop_
_entity_poly.entity_id
_entity_poly.type
_entity_poly.pdbx_seq_one_letter_code
_entity_poly.pdbx_strand_id
1 'polypeptide(L)'
;FRGVWRVIALLSSMDRLPPEEAIAMATGNTARIYELESGVIRKGMAADLVAIDTPIGSPGRDALEALKEGNVPAVAMIMIDGEVKSFWGKNTEPPMRRVEVKYVKRG
;
A
#
# COMPACT_ATOMS: atom_id res chain seq x y z
N PHE A 1 0.72 13.80 1.08
CA PHE A 1 2.10 13.55 1.56
C PHE A 1 2.48 12.10 1.28
N ARG A 2 3.63 11.81 0.67
CA ARG A 2 4.08 10.46 0.22
C ARG A 2 5.15 9.84 1.15
N GLY A 3 5.27 10.29 2.40
CA GLY A 3 6.44 10.07 3.26
C GLY A 3 6.87 8.60 3.42
N VAL A 4 6.04 7.78 4.06
CA VAL A 4 6.34 6.36 4.30
C VAL A 4 6.62 5.62 2.99
N TRP A 5 5.83 5.86 1.94
CA TRP A 5 6.04 5.24 0.64
C TRP A 5 7.38 5.59 0.00
N ARG A 6 7.89 6.81 0.17
CA ARG A 6 9.22 7.20 -0.31
C ARG A 6 10.33 6.44 0.41
N VAL A 7 10.18 6.22 1.72
CA VAL A 7 11.15 5.44 2.49
C VAL A 7 11.13 3.98 2.04
N ILE A 8 9.95 3.39 1.86
CA ILE A 8 9.81 2.02 1.33
C ILE A 8 10.46 1.90 -0.05
N ALA A 9 10.14 2.81 -0.98
CA ALA A 9 10.71 2.81 -2.33
C ALA A 9 12.24 2.95 -2.31
N LEU A 10 12.78 3.86 -1.51
CA LEU A 10 14.22 4.04 -1.34
C LEU A 10 14.90 2.76 -0.83
N LEU A 11 14.35 2.14 0.22
CA LEU A 11 14.91 0.90 0.78
C LEU A 11 14.88 -0.25 -0.23
N SER A 12 13.79 -0.34 -0.98
CA SER A 12 13.56 -1.40 -1.97
C SER A 12 14.46 -1.27 -3.20
N SER A 13 14.76 -0.04 -3.64
CA SER A 13 15.54 0.21 -4.86
C SER A 13 17.04 0.09 -4.72
N MET A 14 17.54 -0.16 -3.51
CA MET A 14 18.97 -0.36 -3.25
C MET A 14 19.39 -1.85 -3.36
N ASP A 15 18.50 -2.73 -3.83
CA ASP A 15 18.71 -4.20 -3.97
C ASP A 15 19.12 -4.93 -2.67
N ARG A 16 18.92 -4.29 -1.51
CA ARG A 16 19.26 -4.85 -0.19
C ARG A 16 18.06 -5.38 0.57
N LEU A 17 16.86 -4.93 0.21
CA LEU A 17 15.65 -5.25 0.93
C LEU A 17 14.51 -5.49 -0.07
N PRO A 18 13.90 -6.69 -0.10
CA PRO A 18 12.72 -6.93 -0.93
C PRO A 18 11.57 -5.97 -0.58
N PRO A 19 10.77 -5.49 -1.57
CA PRO A 19 9.66 -4.57 -1.32
C PRO A 19 8.64 -5.07 -0.29
N GLU A 20 8.32 -6.36 -0.30
CA GLU A 20 7.41 -7.00 0.64
C GLU A 20 7.92 -6.91 2.09
N GLU A 21 9.24 -7.02 2.29
CA GLU A 21 9.87 -6.86 3.61
C GLU A 21 9.88 -5.38 4.03
N ALA A 22 10.16 -4.46 3.10
CA ALA A 22 10.07 -3.02 3.34
C ALA A 22 8.64 -2.58 3.73
N ILE A 23 7.62 -3.17 3.11
CA ILE A 23 6.21 -2.97 3.48
C ILE A 23 5.93 -3.56 4.88
N ALA A 24 6.45 -4.74 5.19
CA ALA A 24 6.30 -5.35 6.50
C ALA A 24 6.96 -4.52 7.61
N MET A 25 8.10 -3.87 7.32
CA MET A 25 8.74 -2.91 8.23
C MET A 25 7.83 -1.72 8.54
N ALA A 26 7.09 -1.22 7.55
CA ALA A 26 6.16 -0.10 7.73
C ALA A 26 4.81 -0.49 8.34
N THR A 27 4.44 -1.78 8.30
CA THR A 27 3.13 -2.28 8.74
C THR A 27 3.26 -3.27 9.90
N GLY A 28 3.41 -4.56 9.62
CA GLY A 28 3.36 -5.62 10.63
C GLY A 28 4.42 -5.53 11.73
N ASN A 29 5.62 -5.03 11.42
CA ASN A 29 6.66 -4.80 12.43
C ASN A 29 6.28 -3.65 13.37
N THR A 30 5.78 -2.53 12.82
CA THR A 30 5.23 -1.43 13.62
C THR A 30 4.08 -1.92 14.49
N ALA A 31 3.13 -2.66 13.91
CA ALA A 31 1.99 -3.21 14.64
C ALA A 31 2.42 -4.11 15.80
N ARG A 32 3.45 -4.94 15.62
CA ARG A 32 3.99 -5.81 16.68
C ARG A 32 4.59 -5.00 17.83
N ILE A 33 5.35 -3.95 17.53
CA ILE A 33 6.04 -3.13 18.56
C ILE A 33 5.02 -2.31 19.38
N TYR A 34 3.97 -1.82 18.73
CA TYR A 34 2.96 -0.97 19.35
C TYR A 34 1.66 -1.70 19.72
N GLU A 35 1.65 -3.03 19.63
CA GLU A 35 0.50 -3.88 19.97
C GLU A 35 -0.81 -3.45 19.29
N LEU A 36 -0.73 -3.10 18.00
CA LEU A 36 -1.88 -2.63 17.23
C LEU A 36 -2.71 -3.80 16.71
N GLU A 37 -4.03 -3.66 16.73
CA GLU A 37 -4.97 -4.60 16.09
C GLU A 37 -5.03 -4.45 14.57
N SER A 38 -4.11 -3.68 13.97
CA SER A 38 -4.02 -3.36 12.53
C SER A 38 -2.61 -3.65 11.98
N GLY A 39 -2.37 -3.41 10.70
CA GLY A 39 -1.04 -3.51 10.07
C GLY A 39 -0.61 -4.93 9.67
N VAL A 40 -1.44 -5.95 9.88
CA VAL A 40 -1.24 -7.30 9.34
C VAL A 40 -2.54 -7.83 8.76
N ILE A 41 -2.51 -8.32 7.52
CA ILE A 41 -3.67 -8.95 6.89
C ILE A 41 -3.83 -10.37 7.47
N ARG A 42 -4.70 -10.51 8.46
CA ARG A 42 -4.99 -11.78 9.15
C ARG A 42 -6.40 -11.76 9.72
N LYS A 43 -7.06 -12.92 9.81
CA LYS A 43 -8.35 -13.04 10.51
C LYS A 43 -8.23 -12.53 11.95
N GLY A 44 -9.24 -11.77 12.39
CA GLY A 44 -9.28 -11.18 13.74
C GLY A 44 -8.52 -9.87 13.89
N MET A 45 -7.90 -9.33 12.82
CA MET A 45 -7.34 -7.97 12.80
C MET A 45 -8.34 -6.99 12.18
N ALA A 46 -8.16 -5.70 12.45
CA ALA A 46 -8.88 -4.62 11.80
C ALA A 46 -8.72 -4.69 10.28
N ALA A 47 -9.82 -4.40 9.56
CA ALA A 47 -9.85 -4.42 8.10
C ALA A 47 -9.31 -3.10 7.50
N ASP A 48 -8.07 -2.77 7.88
CA ASP A 48 -7.34 -1.61 7.38
C ASP A 48 -6.46 -2.04 6.20
N LEU A 49 -6.91 -1.70 5.00
CA LEU A 49 -6.30 -2.19 3.76
C LEU A 49 -6.00 -1.02 2.82
N VAL A 50 -4.84 -1.11 2.17
CA VAL A 50 -4.48 -0.22 1.07
C VAL A 50 -4.30 -1.07 -0.18
N ALA A 51 -5.09 -0.78 -1.22
CA ALA A 51 -4.85 -1.37 -2.53
C ALA A 51 -3.87 -0.47 -3.28
N ILE A 52 -2.78 -1.07 -3.78
CA ILE A 52 -1.72 -0.37 -4.47
C ILE A 52 -1.47 -0.98 -5.86
N ASP A 53 -0.93 -0.17 -6.76
CA ASP A 53 -0.54 -0.58 -8.09
C ASP A 53 0.77 0.12 -8.54
N THR A 54 1.36 -0.35 -9.64
CA THR A 54 2.33 0.43 -10.38
C THR A 54 1.66 1.72 -10.89
N PRO A 55 2.32 2.88 -10.76
CA PRO A 55 1.80 4.12 -11.31
C PRO A 55 1.91 4.15 -12.83
N ILE A 56 1.02 4.90 -13.50
CA ILE A 56 1.14 5.15 -14.94
C ILE A 56 2.52 5.75 -15.25
N GLY A 57 3.23 5.15 -16.21
CA GLY A 57 4.56 5.58 -16.64
C GLY A 57 5.72 4.95 -15.86
N SER A 58 5.47 4.17 -14.81
CA SER A 58 6.50 3.34 -14.18
C SER A 58 6.84 2.13 -15.06
N PRO A 59 8.12 1.71 -15.12
CA PRO A 59 8.53 0.51 -15.86
C PRO A 59 8.09 -0.80 -15.19
N GLY A 60 7.76 -0.77 -13.90
CA GLY A 60 7.31 -1.95 -13.16
C GLY A 60 5.89 -2.38 -13.54
N ARG A 61 5.64 -3.70 -13.60
CA ARG A 61 4.33 -4.29 -13.98
C ARG A 61 3.32 -4.30 -12.84
N ASP A 62 3.79 -4.19 -11.60
CA ASP A 62 2.97 -4.11 -10.39
C ASP A 62 3.63 -3.21 -9.34
N ALA A 63 2.99 -3.08 -8.18
CA ALA A 63 3.47 -2.22 -7.12
C ALA A 63 4.83 -2.65 -6.55
N LEU A 64 5.15 -3.95 -6.52
CA LEU A 64 6.42 -4.44 -5.98
C LEU A 64 7.55 -4.17 -6.97
N GLU A 65 7.35 -4.44 -8.26
CA GLU A 65 8.31 -4.05 -9.30
C GLU A 65 8.50 -2.53 -9.32
N ALA A 66 7.43 -1.73 -9.21
CA ALA A 66 7.55 -0.27 -9.12
C ALA A 66 8.43 0.17 -7.94
N LEU A 67 8.26 -0.45 -6.77
CA LEU A 67 9.07 -0.18 -5.58
C LEU A 67 10.55 -0.56 -5.78
N LYS A 68 10.86 -1.68 -6.45
CA LYS A 68 12.24 -2.07 -6.80
C LYS A 68 12.89 -1.03 -7.71
N GLU A 69 12.11 -0.42 -8.59
CA GLU A 69 12.57 0.66 -9.49
C GLU A 69 12.62 2.03 -8.79
N GLY A 70 12.37 2.09 -7.48
CA GLY A 70 12.39 3.33 -6.69
C GLY A 70 11.16 4.22 -6.88
N ASN A 71 10.12 3.72 -7.52
CA ASN A 71 8.89 4.45 -7.74
C ASN A 71 7.92 4.25 -6.57
N VAL A 72 7.35 5.36 -6.09
CA VAL A 72 6.25 5.31 -5.12
C VAL A 72 5.03 4.66 -5.80
N PRO A 73 4.42 3.63 -5.20
CA PRO A 73 3.26 2.98 -5.80
C PRO A 73 2.06 3.92 -5.83
N ALA A 74 1.17 3.70 -6.79
CA ALA A 74 -0.12 4.36 -6.84
C ALA A 74 -1.04 3.78 -5.76
N VAL A 75 -1.61 4.62 -4.91
CA VAL A 75 -2.62 4.21 -3.93
C VAL A 75 -3.99 4.25 -4.59
N ALA A 76 -4.52 3.07 -4.91
CA ALA A 76 -5.76 2.92 -5.68
C ALA A 76 -7.03 2.93 -4.80
N MET A 77 -6.91 2.49 -3.54
CA MET A 77 -8.01 2.47 -2.56
C MET A 77 -7.42 2.47 -1.14
N ILE A 78 -8.12 3.16 -0.23
CA ILE A 78 -7.87 3.12 1.21
C ILE A 78 -9.16 2.65 1.90
N MET A 79 -9.03 1.62 2.72
CA MET A 79 -10.08 1.06 3.57
C MET A 79 -9.64 1.14 5.02
N ILE A 80 -10.54 1.56 5.90
CA ILE A 80 -10.32 1.63 7.35
C ILE A 80 -11.53 0.99 8.03
N ASP A 81 -11.29 0.05 8.95
CA ASP A 81 -12.33 -0.72 9.66
C ASP A 81 -13.34 -1.39 8.72
N GLY A 82 -12.88 -1.82 7.53
CA GLY A 82 -13.74 -2.45 6.52
C GLY A 82 -14.56 -1.48 5.68
N GLU A 83 -14.49 -0.17 5.95
CA GLU A 83 -15.13 0.87 5.18
C GLU A 83 -14.17 1.50 4.18
N VAL A 84 -14.57 1.55 2.91
CA VAL A 84 -13.80 2.26 1.87
C VAL A 84 -13.88 3.76 2.12
N LYS A 85 -12.77 4.35 2.55
CA LYS A 85 -12.68 5.79 2.83
C LYS A 85 -12.39 6.60 1.58
N SER A 86 -11.60 6.06 0.67
CA SER A 86 -11.31 6.71 -0.60
C SER A 86 -10.83 5.72 -1.66
N PHE A 87 -11.07 6.09 -2.92
CA PHE A 87 -10.34 5.56 -4.07
C PHE A 87 -9.15 6.47 -4.38
N TRP A 88 -8.42 6.16 -5.45
CA TRP A 88 -7.32 6.99 -5.92
C TRP A 88 -7.73 8.48 -5.99
N GLY A 89 -6.82 9.33 -5.48
CA GLY A 89 -6.88 10.78 -5.60
C GLY A 89 -5.51 11.33 -5.98
N LYS A 90 -5.37 12.66 -6.05
CA LYS A 90 -4.18 13.34 -6.62
C LYS A 90 -2.89 13.23 -5.80
N ASN A 91 -2.86 12.46 -4.71
CA ASN A 91 -1.71 12.37 -3.81
C ASN A 91 -0.60 11.46 -4.35
N THR A 92 -0.91 10.47 -5.17
CA THR A 92 0.03 9.62 -5.91
C THR A 92 -0.29 9.72 -7.41
N GLU A 93 0.63 9.27 -8.26
CA GLU A 93 0.29 9.08 -9.67
C GLU A 93 -0.88 8.09 -9.81
N PRO A 94 -1.66 8.16 -10.90
CA PRO A 94 -2.78 7.25 -11.13
C PRO A 94 -2.30 5.78 -11.21
N PRO A 95 -3.08 4.81 -10.69
CA PRO A 95 -2.78 3.40 -10.85
C PRO A 95 -3.06 2.96 -12.30
N MET A 96 -2.28 1.99 -12.79
CA MET A 96 -2.54 1.36 -14.10
C MET A 96 -3.88 0.61 -14.12
N ARG A 97 -4.28 0.02 -13.00
CA ARG A 97 -5.52 -0.74 -12.83
C ARG A 97 -6.44 -0.04 -11.83
N ARG A 98 -7.74 -0.08 -12.12
CA ARG A 98 -8.76 0.50 -11.23
C ARG A 98 -9.27 -0.55 -10.25
N VAL A 99 -9.49 -0.14 -9.02
CA VAL A 99 -10.20 -0.94 -8.02
C VAL A 99 -11.70 -0.72 -8.21
N GLU A 100 -12.46 -1.81 -8.26
CA GLU A 100 -13.93 -1.79 -8.29
C GLU A 100 -14.44 -2.55 -7.07
N VAL A 101 -15.36 -1.92 -6.32
CA VAL A 101 -15.98 -2.52 -5.15
C VAL A 101 -17.45 -2.79 -5.46
N LYS A 102 -17.79 -4.07 -5.64
CA LYS A 102 -19.14 -4.50 -6.05
C LYS A 102 -20.17 -4.46 -4.92
N TYR A 103 -19.70 -4.57 -3.68
CA TYR A 103 -20.55 -4.56 -2.48
C TYR A 103 -19.97 -3.61 -1.46
N VAL A 104 -20.65 -2.50 -1.23
CA VAL A 104 -20.38 -1.61 -0.10
C VAL A 104 -21.52 -1.82 0.88
N LYS A 105 -21.23 -2.35 2.06
CA LYS A 105 -22.20 -2.36 3.16
C LYS A 105 -22.36 -0.91 3.59
N ARG A 106 -23.44 -0.25 3.14
CA ARG A 106 -23.81 1.05 3.69
C ARG A 106 -24.39 0.79 5.09
N GLY A 107 -23.76 1.39 6.10
CA GLY A 107 -24.37 1.55 7.42
C GLY A 107 -25.62 2.41 7.35
#